data_AF-A0A1W6LK09-F1
#
_entry.id   AF-A0A1W6LK09-F1
#
_cell.length_a   1.000
_cell.length_b   1.000
_cell.length_c   1.000
_cell.angle_alpha   90.00
_cell.angle_beta   90.00
_cell.angle_gamma   90.00
#
_symmetry.space_group_name_H-M   'P 1'
#
loop_
_entity.id
_entity.type
_entity.pdbx_description
1 polymer ?
#
loop_
_entity_poly.entity_id
_entity_poly.type
_entity_poly.pdbx_seq_one_letter_code
_entity_poly.pdbx_strand_id
1 'polypeptide(L)'
;MIDEDTPKINLKNVIYPAAALVILAIAGIFVYNRAVSDPFAISYNFAESKVVGAFIAMFFIVFFTELKVANKLRMIIVCITGMVAIGMLLWPIAAGSSRFDAICFIGGTLTLKSSILVIAAAFLAGMAGCALGWPSTPMYGSLAALTGFGLWGLRTGDLSSLLMYSSSAEQQAQVYTSFRWEIFFWLAAVLAAHYGSFLTARLFGSKRLHTPQPEVMFNWTEKAFIVPLAVCSIAGYIISRYLVLGIMLPVENFGIVHHQPLAQQIAFGLITGFGIAAYLVRKHFKSSVEILYLSVAVAAFFTYVFLAKESNLETINKFLPPNYFNSPMTAVLPFQFIIYGCLGVWGGWFTSICMDKKHEEEEAFQKQG
;
A
#
# COMPACT_ATOMS: atom_id res chain seq x y z
N MET A 1 36.57 -21.94 -24.35
CA MET A 1 35.76 -20.83 -24.91
C MET A 1 34.48 -20.78 -24.11
N ILE A 2 34.45 -19.96 -23.07
CA ILE A 2 33.25 -19.65 -22.30
C ILE A 2 32.78 -18.32 -22.90
N ASP A 3 31.57 -18.31 -23.46
CA ASP A 3 30.96 -17.14 -24.07
C ASP A 3 30.79 -16.04 -23.01
N GLU A 4 31.43 -14.90 -23.25
CA GLU A 4 31.44 -13.71 -22.39
C GLU A 4 30.24 -12.78 -22.61
N ASP A 5 29.14 -13.26 -23.20
CA ASP A 5 27.95 -12.46 -23.48
C ASP A 5 26.96 -12.43 -22.31
N THR A 6 27.45 -12.05 -21.13
CA THR A 6 26.54 -11.59 -20.07
C THR A 6 26.22 -10.12 -20.31
N PRO A 7 24.96 -9.72 -20.54
CA PRO A 7 24.62 -8.32 -20.77
C PRO A 7 25.04 -7.51 -19.56
N LYS A 8 26.00 -6.59 -19.76
CA LYS A 8 26.48 -5.68 -18.71
C LYS A 8 25.30 -4.83 -18.26
N ILE A 9 24.70 -5.21 -17.13
CA ILE A 9 23.68 -4.43 -16.45
C ILE A 9 24.29 -3.04 -16.20
N ASN A 10 23.73 -2.02 -16.85
CA ASN A 10 24.19 -0.65 -16.65
C ASN A 10 23.79 -0.21 -15.24
N LEU A 11 24.69 -0.46 -14.29
CA LEU A 11 24.49 -0.24 -12.86
C LEU A 11 24.02 1.20 -12.56
N LYS A 12 24.35 2.18 -13.42
CA LYS A 12 23.89 3.57 -13.29
C LYS A 12 22.36 3.71 -13.37
N ASN A 13 21.70 2.95 -14.24
CA ASN A 13 20.25 3.00 -14.42
C ASN A 13 19.48 2.37 -13.25
N VAL A 14 20.16 1.60 -12.40
CA VAL A 14 19.60 0.98 -11.19
C VAL A 14 20.00 1.75 -9.92
N ILE A 15 21.26 2.21 -9.85
CA ILE A 15 21.81 2.90 -8.69
C ILE A 15 21.23 4.31 -8.55
N TYR A 16 21.11 5.10 -9.62
CA TYR A 16 20.64 6.49 -9.47
C TYR A 16 19.19 6.61 -8.97
N PRO A 17 18.22 5.81 -9.46
CA PRO A 17 16.87 5.80 -8.89
C PRO A 17 16.84 5.29 -7.46
N ALA A 18 17.61 4.23 -7.14
CA ALA A 18 17.69 3.67 -5.79
C ALA A 18 18.36 4.64 -4.79
N ALA A 19 19.40 5.35 -5.21
CA ALA A 19 20.08 6.36 -4.40
C ALA A 19 19.20 7.60 -4.20
N ALA A 20 18.48 8.06 -5.24
CA ALA A 20 17.50 9.12 -5.11
C ALA A 20 16.37 8.75 -4.14
N LEU A 21 15.90 7.49 -4.20
CA LEU A 21 14.95 6.90 -3.26
C LEU A 21 15.44 6.95 -1.81
N VAL A 22 16.70 6.55 -1.57
CA VAL A 22 17.31 6.56 -0.23
C VAL A 22 17.52 7.98 0.27
N ILE A 23 17.99 8.90 -0.57
CA ILE A 23 18.21 10.31 -0.21
C ILE A 23 16.88 11.00 0.13
N LEU A 24 15.82 10.74 -0.64
CA LEU A 24 14.50 11.30 -0.38
C LEU A 24 13.84 10.68 0.86
N ALA A 25 14.04 9.39 1.11
CA ALA A 25 13.61 8.75 2.35
C ALA A 25 14.32 9.36 3.57
N ILE A 26 15.64 9.58 3.49
CA ILE A 26 16.42 10.24 4.55
C ILE A 26 15.95 11.69 4.76
N ALA A 27 15.71 12.45 3.68
CA ALA A 27 15.19 13.81 3.78
C ALA A 27 13.78 13.85 4.40
N GLY A 28 12.91 12.90 4.06
CA GLY A 28 11.59 12.73 4.66
C GLY A 28 11.67 12.43 6.16
N ILE A 29 12.57 11.53 6.56
CA ILE A 29 12.86 11.21 7.98
C ILE A 29 13.38 12.45 8.72
N PHE A 30 14.23 13.27 8.08
CA PHE A 30 14.79 14.47 8.69
C PHE A 30 13.75 15.59 8.90
N VAL A 31 12.87 15.81 7.92
CA VAL A 31 11.75 16.76 8.02
C VAL A 31 10.75 16.29 9.08
N TYR A 32 10.49 14.99 9.14
CA TYR A 32 9.61 14.37 10.13
C TYR A 32 10.16 14.50 11.57
N ASN A 33 11.43 14.16 11.80
CA ASN A 33 12.06 14.27 13.12
C ASN A 33 12.11 15.72 13.63
N ARG A 34 12.23 16.70 12.72
CA ARG A 34 12.19 18.13 13.06
C ARG A 34 10.80 18.66 13.37
N ALA A 35 9.74 17.98 12.90
CA ALA A 35 8.34 18.35 13.20
C ALA A 35 7.86 17.78 14.54
N VAL A 36 8.47 16.69 15.02
CA VAL A 36 8.12 16.01 16.28
C VAL A 36 8.78 16.68 17.51
N SER A 37 9.76 17.57 17.33
CA SER A 37 10.47 18.21 18.44
C SER A 37 9.79 19.43 19.06
N ASP A 38 8.57 19.80 18.65
CA ASP A 38 7.87 21.00 19.15
C ASP A 38 6.54 20.62 19.85
N PRO A 39 6.50 20.53 21.20
CA PRO A 39 5.38 19.92 21.93
C PRO A 39 4.14 20.81 22.10
N PHE A 40 4.19 22.09 21.69
CA PHE A 40 3.10 23.04 21.96
C PHE A 40 2.78 23.90 20.74
N ALA A 41 2.12 23.33 19.74
CA ALA A 41 1.44 24.17 18.76
C ALA A 41 0.20 23.49 18.19
N ILE A 42 -0.82 24.32 18.03
CA ILE A 42 -2.05 24.16 17.25
C ILE A 42 -1.76 23.89 15.74
N SER A 43 -0.52 23.51 15.41
CA SER A 43 0.04 23.20 14.09
C SER A 43 -0.06 21.73 13.69
N TYR A 44 -0.67 20.84 14.48
CA TYR A 44 -0.76 19.40 14.15
C TYR A 44 -1.48 19.15 12.80
N ASN A 45 -2.57 19.87 12.50
CA ASN A 45 -3.25 19.78 11.19
C ASN A 45 -2.38 20.25 10.01
N PHE A 46 -1.45 21.18 10.25
CA PHE A 46 -0.58 21.74 9.21
C PHE A 46 0.70 20.91 9.02
N ALA A 47 1.23 20.30 10.09
CA ALA A 47 2.34 19.36 10.02
C ALA A 47 1.93 18.04 9.33
N GLU A 48 0.75 17.52 9.64
CA GLU A 48 0.16 16.37 8.93
C GLU A 48 0.01 16.66 7.43
N SER A 49 -0.46 17.85 7.05
CA SER A 49 -0.58 18.23 5.63
C SER A 49 0.76 18.31 4.88
N LYS A 50 1.86 18.68 5.57
CA LYS A 50 3.21 18.73 4.99
C LYS A 50 3.81 17.34 4.80
N VAL A 51 3.58 16.44 5.75
CA VAL A 51 4.05 15.05 5.67
C VAL A 51 3.23 14.28 4.64
N VAL A 52 1.92 14.49 4.57
CA VAL A 52 1.05 13.94 3.51
C VAL A 52 1.43 14.52 2.15
N GLY A 53 1.72 15.81 2.07
CA GLY A 53 2.24 16.46 0.86
C GLY A 53 3.59 15.91 0.42
N ALA A 54 4.52 15.68 1.35
CA ALA A 54 5.80 15.05 1.08
C ALA A 54 5.66 13.57 0.68
N PHE A 55 4.71 12.86 1.27
CA PHE A 55 4.38 11.48 0.96
C PHE A 55 3.84 11.32 -0.46
N ILE A 56 2.87 12.17 -0.80
CA ILE A 56 2.34 12.29 -2.16
C ILE A 56 3.47 12.69 -3.11
N ALA A 57 4.25 13.71 -2.79
CA ALA A 57 5.38 14.14 -3.63
C ALA A 57 6.41 13.02 -3.84
N MET A 58 6.75 12.26 -2.80
CA MET A 58 7.69 11.15 -2.89
C MET A 58 7.12 9.99 -3.72
N PHE A 59 5.85 9.63 -3.52
CA PHE A 59 5.15 8.67 -4.38
C PHE A 59 5.16 9.13 -5.85
N PHE A 60 4.95 10.44 -6.08
CA PHE A 60 4.92 11.01 -7.42
C PHE A 60 6.31 11.10 -8.08
N ILE A 61 7.35 11.39 -7.30
CA ILE A 61 8.73 11.51 -7.77
C ILE A 61 9.32 10.13 -8.06
N VAL A 62 9.08 9.15 -7.18
CA VAL A 62 9.69 7.82 -7.29
C VAL A 62 9.10 7.01 -8.44
N PHE A 63 7.77 6.96 -8.57
CA PHE A 63 7.14 6.01 -9.48
C PHE A 63 6.97 6.55 -10.92
N PHE A 64 7.10 7.87 -11.13
CA PHE A 64 6.62 8.47 -12.39
C PHE A 64 7.57 9.44 -13.08
N THR A 65 8.85 9.52 -12.75
CA THR A 65 9.82 10.36 -13.50
C THR A 65 9.72 10.16 -15.02
N GLU A 66 9.52 8.91 -15.44
CA GLU A 66 9.50 8.48 -16.84
C GLU A 66 8.19 8.79 -17.60
N LEU A 67 7.12 9.25 -16.94
CA LEU A 67 5.86 9.53 -17.64
C LEU A 67 5.87 10.89 -18.37
N LYS A 68 5.25 10.92 -19.56
CA LYS A 68 4.86 12.18 -20.24
C LYS A 68 4.03 13.05 -19.29
N VAL A 69 4.23 14.37 -19.32
CA VAL A 69 3.56 15.34 -18.44
C VAL A 69 2.04 15.18 -18.44
N ALA A 70 1.44 14.94 -19.62
CA ALA A 70 -0.01 14.71 -19.73
C ALA A 70 -0.50 13.50 -18.91
N ASN A 71 0.25 12.40 -18.88
CA ASN A 71 -0.10 11.21 -18.09
C ASN A 71 0.08 11.46 -16.59
N LYS A 72 1.12 12.21 -16.21
CA LYS A 72 1.32 12.65 -14.81
C LYS A 72 0.12 13.46 -14.33
N LEU A 73 -0.30 14.48 -15.09
CA LEU A 73 -1.44 15.33 -14.74
C LEU A 73 -2.74 14.54 -14.64
N ARG A 74 -3.02 13.63 -15.59
CA ARG A 74 -4.21 12.76 -15.53
C ARG A 74 -4.24 11.92 -14.26
N MET A 75 -3.13 11.30 -13.91
CA MET A 75 -3.03 10.49 -12.71
C MET A 75 -3.16 11.33 -11.43
N ILE A 76 -2.60 12.55 -11.38
CA ILE A 76 -2.84 13.51 -10.28
C ILE A 76 -4.34 13.79 -10.14
N ILE A 77 -5.04 14.08 -11.23
CA ILE A 77 -6.49 14.34 -11.23
C ILE A 77 -7.25 13.12 -10.69
N VAL A 78 -6.87 11.92 -11.10
CA VAL A 78 -7.46 10.67 -10.61
C VAL A 78 -7.25 10.49 -9.10
N CYS A 79 -6.04 10.73 -8.59
CA CYS A 79 -5.73 10.68 -7.16
C CYS A 79 -6.55 11.71 -6.37
N ILE A 80 -6.58 12.97 -6.81
CA ILE A 80 -7.34 14.04 -6.16
C ILE A 80 -8.83 13.69 -6.11
N THR A 81 -9.37 13.18 -7.23
CA THR A 81 -10.78 12.75 -7.30
C THR A 81 -11.07 11.65 -6.27
N GLY A 82 -10.18 10.67 -6.16
CA GLY A 82 -10.24 9.63 -5.14
C GLY A 82 -10.23 10.16 -3.70
N MET A 83 -9.26 11.03 -3.40
CA MET A 83 -9.12 11.69 -2.10
C MET A 83 -10.36 12.52 -1.73
N VAL A 84 -10.96 13.23 -2.68
CA VAL A 84 -12.17 14.02 -2.42
C VAL A 84 -13.39 13.11 -2.27
N ALA A 85 -13.67 12.26 -3.28
CA ALA A 85 -14.89 11.47 -3.33
C ALA A 85 -14.97 10.41 -2.22
N ILE A 86 -13.89 9.65 -2.00
CA ILE A 86 -13.84 8.63 -0.95
C ILE A 86 -13.25 9.24 0.32
N GLY A 87 -12.07 9.85 0.22
CA GLY A 87 -11.32 10.30 1.39
C GLY A 87 -12.02 11.37 2.24
N MET A 88 -12.79 12.27 1.61
CA MET A 88 -13.49 13.36 2.29
C MET A 88 -15.01 13.14 2.33
N LEU A 89 -15.67 12.99 1.18
CA LEU A 89 -17.14 12.94 1.12
C LEU A 89 -17.71 11.65 1.71
N LEU A 90 -17.03 10.52 1.53
CA LEU A 90 -17.48 9.23 2.07
C LEU A 90 -17.00 8.97 3.51
N TRP A 91 -16.12 9.82 4.06
CA TRP A 91 -15.60 9.67 5.43
C TRP A 91 -16.69 9.46 6.50
N PRO A 92 -17.84 10.17 6.48
CA PRO A 92 -18.88 9.99 7.50
C PRO A 92 -19.44 8.56 7.60
N ILE A 93 -19.24 7.73 6.58
CA ILE A 93 -19.68 6.31 6.59
C ILE A 93 -18.75 5.43 7.45
N ALA A 94 -17.48 5.81 7.56
CA ALA A 94 -16.45 5.08 8.30
C ALA A 94 -15.99 5.81 9.57
N ALA A 95 -16.40 7.07 9.75
CA ALA A 95 -16.09 7.86 10.92
C ALA A 95 -16.75 7.22 12.16
N GLY A 96 -15.93 6.89 13.15
CA GLY A 96 -16.42 6.50 14.46
C GLY A 96 -17.02 7.67 15.24
N SER A 97 -17.50 7.35 16.44
CA SER A 97 -18.02 8.34 17.40
C SER A 97 -16.92 9.28 17.92
N SER A 98 -15.68 8.77 17.97
CA SER A 98 -14.48 9.49 18.36
C SER A 98 -13.51 9.63 17.18
N ARG A 99 -12.66 10.66 17.23
CA ARG A 99 -11.58 10.86 16.25
C ARG A 99 -10.50 9.78 16.31
N PHE A 100 -10.45 9.01 17.39
CA PHE A 100 -9.46 7.96 17.63
C PHE A 100 -10.03 6.56 17.38
N ASP A 101 -11.24 6.45 16.82
CA ASP A 101 -11.83 5.16 16.53
C ASP A 101 -11.15 4.54 15.29
N ALA A 102 -10.64 3.32 15.46
CA ALA A 102 -10.08 2.55 14.37
C ALA A 102 -11.18 2.07 13.41
N ILE A 103 -10.94 2.19 12.11
CA ILE A 103 -11.85 1.63 11.10
C ILE A 103 -11.72 0.10 11.13
N CYS A 104 -12.72 -0.57 11.70
CA CYS A 104 -12.77 -2.03 11.83
C CYS A 104 -14.23 -2.49 12.05
N PHE A 105 -14.50 -3.76 11.77
CA PHE A 105 -15.82 -4.34 12.02
C PHE A 105 -16.05 -4.56 13.51
N ILE A 106 -15.03 -5.03 14.24
CA ILE A 106 -15.17 -5.35 15.65
C ILE A 106 -15.44 -4.13 16.53
N GLY A 107 -14.88 -2.96 16.16
CA GLY A 107 -15.16 -1.68 16.82
C GLY A 107 -16.51 -1.08 16.45
N GLY A 108 -17.30 -1.73 15.58
CA GLY A 108 -18.63 -1.29 15.18
C GLY A 108 -18.65 -0.06 14.26
N THR A 109 -17.48 0.46 13.84
CA THR A 109 -17.39 1.61 12.93
C THR A 109 -17.87 1.28 11.53
N LEU A 110 -17.75 0.00 11.10
CA LEU A 110 -18.28 -0.50 9.85
C LEU A 110 -19.46 -1.45 10.06
N THR A 111 -20.65 -1.00 9.68
CA THR A 111 -21.86 -1.85 9.58
C THR A 111 -21.94 -2.53 8.22
N LEU A 112 -22.71 -3.62 8.09
CA LEU A 112 -22.95 -4.29 6.79
C LEU A 112 -23.43 -3.31 5.70
N LYS A 113 -24.32 -2.38 6.07
CA LYS A 113 -24.82 -1.33 5.15
C LYS A 113 -23.67 -0.42 4.70
N SER A 114 -22.84 0.05 5.64
CA SER A 114 -21.65 0.86 5.35
C SER A 114 -20.67 0.10 4.45
N SER A 115 -20.47 -1.19 4.69
CA SER A 115 -19.57 -2.04 3.89
C SER A 115 -20.02 -2.17 2.44
N ILE A 116 -21.31 -2.37 2.19
CA ILE A 116 -21.86 -2.41 0.82
C ILE A 116 -21.62 -1.07 0.12
N LEU A 117 -21.85 0.06 0.81
CA LEU A 117 -21.60 1.39 0.28
C LEU A 117 -20.13 1.63 -0.03
N VAL A 118 -19.21 1.14 0.81
CA VAL A 118 -17.76 1.22 0.59
C VAL A 118 -17.36 0.47 -0.68
N ILE A 119 -17.83 -0.77 -0.88
CA ILE A 119 -17.54 -1.56 -2.08
C ILE A 119 -18.10 -0.88 -3.33
N ALA A 120 -19.35 -0.40 -3.27
CA ALA A 120 -19.98 0.30 -4.38
C ALA A 120 -19.24 1.62 -4.72
N ALA A 121 -18.87 2.40 -3.72
CA ALA A 121 -18.10 3.62 -3.91
C ALA A 121 -16.71 3.36 -4.49
N ALA A 122 -16.03 2.28 -4.04
CA ALA A 122 -14.75 1.86 -4.62
C ALA A 122 -14.89 1.53 -6.11
N PHE A 123 -15.92 0.75 -6.46
CA PHE A 123 -16.24 0.42 -7.85
C PHE A 123 -16.48 1.67 -8.71
N LEU A 124 -17.34 2.59 -8.24
CA LEU A 124 -17.65 3.84 -8.93
C LEU A 124 -16.44 4.78 -9.03
N ALA A 125 -15.59 4.84 -8.00
CA ALA A 125 -14.34 5.59 -8.05
C ALA A 125 -13.38 4.99 -9.07
N GLY A 126 -13.33 3.66 -9.19
CA GLY A 126 -12.62 2.96 -10.27
C GLY A 126 -13.10 3.39 -11.66
N MET A 127 -14.41 3.44 -11.85
CA MET A 127 -15.02 3.90 -13.09
C MET A 127 -14.65 5.36 -13.40
N ALA A 128 -14.87 6.26 -12.44
CA ALA A 128 -14.57 7.68 -12.58
C ALA A 128 -13.08 7.93 -12.84
N GLY A 129 -12.20 7.23 -12.12
CA GLY A 129 -10.76 7.32 -12.30
C GLY A 129 -10.32 6.86 -13.69
N CYS A 130 -10.91 5.78 -14.22
CA CYS A 130 -10.65 5.36 -15.60
C CYS A 130 -11.14 6.42 -16.61
N ALA A 131 -12.30 7.02 -16.38
CA ALA A 131 -12.84 8.04 -17.26
C ALA A 131 -11.97 9.31 -17.30
N LEU A 132 -11.49 9.76 -16.14
CA LEU A 132 -10.59 10.91 -16.01
C LEU A 132 -9.17 10.62 -16.53
N GLY A 133 -8.73 9.36 -16.43
CA GLY A 133 -7.46 8.90 -16.96
C GLY A 133 -7.43 8.66 -18.48
N TRP A 134 -8.57 8.75 -19.14
CA TRP A 134 -8.71 8.47 -20.57
C TRP A 134 -7.95 9.47 -21.46
N PRO A 135 -7.40 9.06 -22.63
CA PRO A 135 -7.28 7.70 -23.18
C PRO A 135 -6.06 6.90 -22.69
N SER A 136 -5.31 7.39 -21.70
CA SER A 136 -3.95 6.89 -21.45
C SER A 136 -3.90 5.42 -21.01
N THR A 137 -4.79 4.98 -20.10
CA THR A 137 -4.89 3.57 -19.71
C THR A 137 -5.99 3.37 -18.63
N PRO A 138 -6.76 2.25 -18.68
CA PRO A 138 -7.67 1.86 -17.60
C PRO A 138 -7.00 1.62 -16.25
N MET A 139 -5.68 1.39 -16.25
CA MET A 139 -4.92 1.05 -15.03
C MET A 139 -4.96 2.15 -13.97
N TYR A 140 -5.22 3.41 -14.38
CA TYR A 140 -5.31 4.52 -13.44
C TYR A 140 -6.56 4.45 -12.55
N GLY A 141 -7.63 3.79 -12.98
CA GLY A 141 -8.91 3.89 -12.28
C GLY A 141 -8.86 3.37 -10.84
N SER A 142 -8.17 2.26 -10.57
CA SER A 142 -8.04 1.73 -9.20
C SER A 142 -7.31 2.69 -8.26
N LEU A 143 -6.48 3.58 -8.79
CA LEU A 143 -5.72 4.55 -8.01
C LEU A 143 -6.65 5.57 -7.31
N ALA A 144 -7.80 5.91 -7.89
CA ALA A 144 -8.79 6.78 -7.25
C ALA A 144 -9.26 6.17 -5.92
N ALA A 145 -9.70 4.92 -5.93
CA ALA A 145 -10.14 4.28 -4.69
C ALA A 145 -8.99 4.10 -3.70
N LEU A 146 -7.84 3.63 -4.17
CA LEU A 146 -6.67 3.41 -3.33
C LEU A 146 -6.19 4.68 -2.63
N THR A 147 -6.13 5.82 -3.32
CA THR A 147 -5.72 7.10 -2.71
C THR A 147 -6.79 7.68 -1.80
N GLY A 148 -8.07 7.51 -2.15
CA GLY A 148 -9.19 7.86 -1.28
C GLY A 148 -9.17 7.12 0.06
N PHE A 149 -9.02 5.80 0.01
CA PHE A 149 -8.84 4.98 1.21
C PHE A 149 -7.49 5.23 1.89
N GLY A 150 -6.45 5.58 1.14
CA GLY A 150 -5.17 5.99 1.72
C GLY A 150 -5.34 7.18 2.67
N LEU A 151 -6.18 8.16 2.30
CA LEU A 151 -6.51 9.28 3.19
C LEU A 151 -7.26 8.84 4.44
N TRP A 152 -8.19 7.88 4.33
CA TRP A 152 -8.81 7.28 5.52
C TRP A 152 -7.78 6.60 6.41
N GLY A 153 -6.77 5.94 5.83
CA GLY A 153 -5.71 5.27 6.58
C GLY A 153 -4.84 6.23 7.39
N LEU A 154 -4.84 7.52 7.06
CA LEU A 154 -4.19 8.59 7.81
C LEU A 154 -5.10 9.19 8.89
N ARG A 155 -6.42 9.06 8.73
CA ARG A 155 -7.44 9.63 9.62
C ARG A 155 -8.02 8.63 10.63
N THR A 156 -7.84 7.33 10.38
CA THR A 156 -8.26 6.26 11.30
C THR A 156 -7.49 6.35 12.60
N GLY A 157 -8.14 5.97 13.70
CA GLY A 157 -7.45 5.66 14.95
C GLY A 157 -6.39 4.56 14.77
N ASP A 158 -5.50 4.45 15.74
CA ASP A 158 -4.47 3.41 15.77
C ASP A 158 -4.95 2.13 16.48
N LEU A 159 -4.18 1.05 16.32
CA LEU A 159 -4.51 -0.21 16.95
C LEU A 159 -4.41 -0.10 18.48
N SER A 160 -3.46 0.65 19.01
CA SER A 160 -3.32 0.83 20.46
C SER A 160 -4.60 1.39 21.11
N SER A 161 -5.26 2.34 20.46
CA SER A 161 -6.52 2.95 20.89
C SER A 161 -7.64 1.93 20.93
N LEU A 162 -7.71 1.04 19.93
CA LEU A 162 -8.68 -0.07 19.92
C LEU A 162 -8.40 -1.08 21.05
N LEU A 163 -7.13 -1.41 21.28
CA LEU A 163 -6.73 -2.35 22.32
C LEU A 163 -6.89 -1.78 23.74
N MET A 164 -6.88 -0.45 23.92
CA MET A 164 -7.18 0.16 25.23
C MET A 164 -8.60 -0.14 25.72
N TYR A 165 -9.56 -0.35 24.82
CA TYR A 165 -10.92 -0.80 25.19
C TYR A 165 -11.00 -2.31 25.46
N SER A 166 -9.96 -3.07 25.12
CA SER A 166 -9.85 -4.52 25.31
C SER A 166 -8.89 -4.82 26.46
N SER A 167 -9.39 -4.78 27.69
CA SER A 167 -8.55 -4.79 28.90
C SER A 167 -7.88 -6.14 29.19
N SER A 168 -8.35 -7.26 28.61
CA SER A 168 -7.75 -8.59 28.79
C SER A 168 -7.02 -9.07 27.54
N ALA A 169 -5.99 -9.91 27.74
CA ALA A 169 -5.25 -10.55 26.63
C ALA A 169 -6.18 -11.39 25.73
N GLU A 170 -7.19 -12.03 26.32
CA GLU A 170 -8.20 -12.79 25.58
C GLU A 170 -9.03 -11.88 24.65
N GLN A 171 -9.50 -10.74 25.14
CA GLN A 171 -10.25 -9.77 24.31
C GLN A 171 -9.37 -9.24 23.17
N GLN A 172 -8.10 -8.94 23.44
CA GLN A 172 -7.17 -8.52 22.40
C GLN A 172 -6.92 -9.63 21.36
N ALA A 173 -6.80 -10.89 21.78
CA ALA A 173 -6.68 -12.02 20.87
C ALA A 173 -7.94 -12.18 19.99
N GLN A 174 -9.14 -11.88 20.51
CA GLN A 174 -10.37 -11.83 19.73
C GLN A 174 -10.35 -10.72 18.67
N VAL A 175 -9.82 -9.53 19.01
CA VAL A 175 -9.60 -8.44 18.04
C VAL A 175 -8.73 -8.92 16.87
N TYR A 176 -7.56 -9.51 17.15
CA TYR A 176 -6.69 -10.05 16.11
C TYR A 176 -7.32 -11.21 15.31
N THR A 177 -8.16 -12.02 15.96
CA THR A 177 -8.90 -13.10 15.30
C THR A 177 -9.96 -12.56 14.35
N SER A 178 -10.54 -11.38 14.62
CA SER A 178 -11.47 -10.72 13.70
C SER A 178 -10.74 -10.14 12.47
N PHE A 179 -9.57 -9.55 12.71
CA PHE A 179 -8.73 -8.91 11.69
C PHE A 179 -8.35 -9.82 10.51
N ARG A 180 -8.17 -11.13 10.77
CA ARG A 180 -7.86 -12.11 9.70
C ARG A 180 -8.89 -12.11 8.57
N TRP A 181 -10.16 -11.81 8.88
CA TRP A 181 -11.24 -11.78 7.91
C TRP A 181 -11.45 -10.40 7.29
N GLU A 182 -11.18 -9.33 8.04
CA GLU A 182 -11.30 -7.95 7.55
C GLU A 182 -10.37 -7.69 6.36
N ILE A 183 -9.21 -8.36 6.30
CA ILE A 183 -8.27 -8.31 5.17
C ILE A 183 -8.97 -8.58 3.84
N PHE A 184 -9.84 -9.60 3.79
CA PHE A 184 -10.51 -9.99 2.55
C PHE A 184 -11.59 -8.98 2.14
N PHE A 185 -12.23 -8.33 3.11
CA PHE A 185 -13.16 -7.23 2.82
C PHE A 185 -12.45 -6.05 2.15
N TRP A 186 -11.31 -5.62 2.72
CA TRP A 186 -10.55 -4.52 2.14
C TRP A 186 -9.94 -4.87 0.79
N LEU A 187 -9.50 -6.13 0.61
CA LEU A 187 -9.06 -6.62 -0.70
C LEU A 187 -10.21 -6.58 -1.72
N ALA A 188 -11.42 -6.98 -1.33
CA ALA A 188 -12.60 -6.89 -2.19
C ALA A 188 -12.90 -5.45 -2.61
N ALA A 189 -12.70 -4.45 -1.73
CA ALA A 189 -12.83 -3.04 -2.08
C ALA A 189 -11.82 -2.61 -3.16
N VAL A 190 -10.55 -3.01 -3.02
CA VAL A 190 -9.51 -2.74 -4.02
C VAL A 190 -9.83 -3.40 -5.36
N LEU A 191 -10.26 -4.66 -5.34
CA LEU A 191 -10.66 -5.40 -6.54
C LEU A 191 -11.89 -4.76 -7.20
N ALA A 192 -12.89 -4.32 -6.43
CA ALA A 192 -14.06 -3.63 -6.96
C ALA A 192 -13.66 -2.37 -7.74
N ALA A 193 -12.75 -1.55 -7.21
CA ALA A 193 -12.23 -0.40 -7.93
C ALA A 193 -11.49 -0.79 -9.22
N HIS A 194 -10.70 -1.86 -9.16
CA HIS A 194 -9.99 -2.38 -10.33
C HIS A 194 -10.96 -2.81 -11.45
N TYR A 195 -12.01 -3.56 -11.10
CA TYR A 195 -13.01 -4.01 -12.07
C TYR A 195 -13.92 -2.88 -12.57
N GLY A 196 -14.25 -1.88 -11.75
CA GLY A 196 -14.95 -0.68 -12.21
C GLY A 196 -14.17 0.08 -13.29
N SER A 197 -12.84 0.12 -13.14
CA SER A 197 -11.94 0.71 -14.13
C SER A 197 -12.00 -0.04 -15.48
N PHE A 198 -11.96 -1.37 -15.43
CA PHE A 198 -12.08 -2.21 -16.63
C PHE A 198 -13.43 -2.08 -17.32
N LEU A 199 -14.53 -2.03 -16.56
CA LEU A 199 -15.86 -1.82 -17.13
C LEU A 199 -15.91 -0.51 -17.92
N THR A 200 -15.35 0.57 -17.37
CA THR A 200 -15.34 1.88 -18.04
C THR A 200 -14.51 1.86 -19.31
N ALA A 201 -13.33 1.23 -19.31
CA ALA A 201 -12.56 1.08 -20.55
C ALA A 201 -13.30 0.27 -21.62
N ARG A 202 -14.06 -0.76 -21.21
CA ARG A 202 -14.91 -1.53 -22.14
C ARG A 202 -16.02 -0.66 -22.73
N LEU A 203 -16.67 0.17 -21.90
CA LEU A 203 -17.73 1.09 -22.34
C LEU A 203 -17.22 2.16 -23.30
N PHE A 204 -16.01 2.65 -23.11
CA PHE A 204 -15.40 3.66 -24.00
C PHE A 204 -14.84 3.09 -25.30
N GLY A 205 -15.17 1.83 -25.63
CA GLY A 205 -14.75 1.21 -26.88
C GLY A 205 -13.24 1.13 -27.01
N SER A 206 -12.51 1.06 -25.87
CA SER A 206 -11.08 0.86 -25.89
C SER A 206 -10.80 -0.48 -26.56
N LYS A 207 -10.46 -0.44 -27.86
CA LYS A 207 -9.82 -1.57 -28.54
C LYS A 207 -8.55 -1.79 -27.75
N ARG A 208 -8.60 -2.76 -26.82
CA ARG A 208 -7.55 -3.13 -25.85
C ARG A 208 -6.31 -2.27 -26.12
N LEU A 209 -6.26 -1.08 -25.50
CA LEU A 209 -5.07 -0.25 -25.58
C LEU A 209 -3.88 -1.21 -25.37
N HIS A 210 -2.73 -0.94 -25.97
CA HIS A 210 -1.49 -1.63 -25.61
C HIS A 210 -1.11 -1.33 -24.14
N THR A 211 -2.03 -1.42 -23.17
CA THR A 211 -1.77 -2.13 -21.94
C THR A 211 -1.11 -3.43 -22.35
N PRO A 212 0.18 -3.63 -22.00
CA PRO A 212 0.76 -4.95 -22.13
C PRO A 212 -0.24 -5.85 -21.44
N GLN A 213 -0.89 -6.71 -22.23
CA GLN A 213 -1.56 -7.85 -21.63
C GLN A 213 -0.46 -8.48 -20.76
N PRO A 214 -0.78 -9.02 -19.57
CA PRO A 214 0.13 -10.01 -19.05
C PRO A 214 0.30 -11.02 -20.19
N GLU A 215 1.48 -11.07 -20.81
CA GLU A 215 1.78 -12.05 -21.89
C GLU A 215 1.48 -13.46 -21.37
N VAL A 216 1.54 -13.60 -20.06
CA VAL A 216 0.94 -14.66 -19.28
C VAL A 216 -0.55 -14.36 -19.09
N MET A 217 -1.39 -14.70 -20.08
CA MET A 217 -2.80 -15.03 -19.80
C MET A 217 -2.81 -15.89 -18.55
N PHE A 218 -3.65 -15.56 -17.55
CA PHE A 218 -3.79 -16.22 -16.24
C PHE A 218 -3.56 -17.74 -16.34
N ASN A 219 -2.28 -18.15 -16.32
CA ASN A 219 -1.90 -19.52 -16.65
C ASN A 219 -1.85 -20.17 -15.29
N TRP A 220 -2.96 -20.79 -14.90
CA TRP A 220 -3.15 -21.50 -13.63
C TRP A 220 -2.18 -22.67 -13.41
N THR A 221 -1.15 -22.81 -14.25
CA THR A 221 -0.03 -23.68 -13.92
C THR A 221 0.52 -23.23 -12.57
N GLU A 222 0.49 -24.15 -11.60
CA GLU A 222 0.70 -23.88 -10.17
C GLU A 222 1.95 -23.02 -9.92
N LYS A 223 3.01 -23.22 -10.71
CA LYS A 223 4.28 -22.49 -10.57
C LYS A 223 4.21 -21.01 -11.00
N ALA A 224 3.42 -20.66 -12.02
CA ALA A 224 3.34 -19.30 -12.54
C ALA A 224 2.53 -18.36 -11.64
N PHE A 225 1.64 -18.92 -10.81
CA PHE A 225 0.84 -18.18 -9.85
C PHE A 225 1.46 -18.17 -8.44
N ILE A 226 1.87 -19.34 -7.93
CA ILE A 226 2.31 -19.48 -6.54
C ILE A 226 3.64 -18.76 -6.29
N VAL A 227 4.59 -18.84 -7.23
CA VAL A 227 5.92 -18.26 -7.03
C VAL A 227 5.86 -16.73 -6.92
N PRO A 228 5.24 -15.97 -7.85
CA PRO A 228 5.10 -14.53 -7.70
C PRO A 228 4.33 -14.13 -6.45
N LEU A 229 3.26 -14.87 -6.14
CA LEU A 229 2.44 -14.64 -4.94
C LEU A 229 3.30 -14.73 -3.67
N ALA A 230 4.04 -15.85 -3.52
CA ALA A 230 4.87 -16.12 -2.35
C ALA A 230 6.04 -15.14 -2.24
N VAL A 231 6.78 -14.92 -3.33
CA VAL A 231 7.94 -14.02 -3.36
C VAL A 231 7.53 -12.58 -3.03
N CYS A 232 6.46 -12.07 -3.65
CA CYS A 232 5.98 -10.72 -3.36
C CYS A 232 5.47 -10.58 -1.91
N SER A 233 4.79 -11.61 -1.38
CA SER A 233 4.31 -11.60 0.02
C SER A 233 5.48 -11.55 1.01
N ILE A 234 6.47 -12.43 0.83
CA ILE A 234 7.62 -12.55 1.72
C ILE A 234 8.51 -11.32 1.62
N ALA A 235 8.91 -10.91 0.41
CA ALA A 235 9.76 -9.75 0.21
C ALA A 235 9.07 -8.46 0.66
N GLY A 236 7.80 -8.27 0.29
CA GLY A 236 6.99 -7.13 0.71
C GLY A 236 6.87 -7.04 2.23
N TYR A 237 6.58 -8.16 2.90
CA TYR A 237 6.54 -8.24 4.37
C TYR A 237 7.88 -7.90 5.02
N ILE A 238 8.98 -8.53 4.57
CA ILE A 238 10.31 -8.33 5.15
C ILE A 238 10.75 -6.87 5.02
N ILE A 239 10.65 -6.31 3.81
CA ILE A 239 11.04 -4.91 3.56
C ILE A 239 10.16 -3.97 4.38
N SER A 240 8.83 -4.18 4.37
CA SER A 240 7.90 -3.35 5.14
C SER A 240 8.20 -3.41 6.64
N ARG A 241 8.53 -4.57 7.20
CA ARG A 241 8.88 -4.72 8.61
C ARG A 241 10.05 -3.84 9.04
N TYR A 242 11.05 -3.65 8.17
CA TYR A 242 12.20 -2.78 8.45
C TYR A 242 11.90 -1.30 8.21
N LEU A 243 10.92 -0.97 7.38
CA LEU A 243 10.57 0.42 7.03
C LEU A 243 9.43 1.00 7.86
N VAL A 244 8.51 0.16 8.36
CA VAL A 244 7.51 0.53 9.37
C VAL A 244 8.25 0.64 10.70
N LEU A 245 8.98 1.75 10.86
CA LEU A 245 9.78 2.03 12.05
C LEU A 245 8.85 2.51 13.17
N GLY A 246 8.93 1.86 14.33
CA GLY A 246 8.41 2.35 15.60
C GLY A 246 9.56 2.55 16.59
N ILE A 247 9.31 3.24 17.70
CA ILE A 247 10.30 3.35 18.78
C ILE A 247 10.58 1.93 19.29
N MET A 248 11.83 1.52 19.21
CA MET A 248 12.27 0.20 19.67
C MET A 248 12.65 0.30 21.14
N LEU A 249 12.12 -0.61 21.95
CA LEU A 249 12.47 -0.73 23.36
C LEU A 249 13.06 -2.14 23.58
N PRO A 250 14.34 -2.25 23.98
CA PRO A 250 14.87 -3.52 24.43
C PRO A 250 14.27 -3.85 25.81
N VAL A 251 13.68 -5.03 25.94
CA VAL A 251 13.10 -5.50 27.20
C VAL A 251 13.72 -6.83 27.58
N GLU A 252 14.17 -6.91 28.82
CA GLU A 252 14.75 -8.12 29.39
C GLU A 252 13.78 -9.29 29.22
N ASN A 253 14.24 -10.42 28.67
CA ASN A 253 13.47 -11.63 28.33
C ASN A 253 12.56 -11.58 27.09
N PHE A 254 12.27 -10.42 26.50
CA PHE A 254 11.39 -10.30 25.32
C PHE A 254 12.09 -9.85 24.05
N GLY A 255 13.35 -9.44 24.15
CA GLY A 255 14.10 -8.92 23.02
C GLY A 255 13.65 -7.50 22.70
N ILE A 256 13.41 -7.21 21.42
CA ILE A 256 13.04 -5.86 20.96
C ILE A 256 11.52 -5.81 20.77
N VAL A 257 10.85 -4.94 21.52
CA VAL A 257 9.45 -4.59 21.29
C VAL A 257 9.37 -3.24 20.56
N HIS A 258 8.25 -3.00 19.89
CA HIS A 258 8.03 -1.83 19.07
C HIS A 258 6.81 -1.06 19.58
N HIS A 259 6.99 0.24 19.83
CA HIS A 259 5.87 1.14 20.05
C HIS A 259 5.01 1.27 18.77
N GLN A 260 3.71 1.54 18.93
CA GLN A 260 2.77 1.86 17.86
C GLN A 260 3.42 2.83 16.85
N PRO A 261 3.64 2.40 15.60
CA PRO A 261 4.17 3.27 14.55
C PRO A 261 3.09 4.29 14.16
N LEU A 262 3.52 5.48 13.77
CA LEU A 262 2.59 6.49 13.26
C LEU A 262 2.01 6.07 11.91
N ALA A 263 0.80 6.54 11.60
CA ALA A 263 0.11 6.23 10.35
C ALA A 263 0.97 6.54 9.09
N GLN A 264 1.80 7.58 9.13
CA GLN A 264 2.68 7.95 8.02
C GLN A 264 3.86 6.98 7.86
N GLN A 265 4.41 6.45 8.96
CA GLN A 265 5.47 5.43 8.94
C GLN A 265 4.91 4.10 8.41
N ILE A 266 3.69 3.75 8.81
CA ILE A 266 2.94 2.61 8.27
C ILE A 266 2.76 2.77 6.76
N ALA A 267 2.23 3.91 6.31
CA ALA A 267 2.01 4.19 4.90
C ALA A 267 3.31 4.09 4.09
N PHE A 268 4.39 4.72 4.58
CA PHE A 268 5.71 4.66 3.96
C PHE A 268 6.27 3.26 3.87
N GLY A 269 6.29 2.53 4.97
CA GLY A 269 6.88 1.20 5.01
C GLY A 269 6.15 0.22 4.10
N LEU A 270 4.82 0.23 4.11
CA LEU A 270 4.01 -0.66 3.27
C LEU A 270 4.08 -0.28 1.78
N ILE A 271 3.95 1.00 1.43
CA ILE A 271 3.99 1.44 0.03
C ILE A 271 5.37 1.17 -0.57
N THR A 272 6.44 1.49 0.17
CA THR A 272 7.81 1.29 -0.31
C THR A 272 8.15 -0.20 -0.36
N GLY A 273 7.83 -0.95 0.70
CA GLY A 273 8.13 -2.38 0.78
C GLY A 273 7.43 -3.21 -0.29
N PHE A 274 6.11 -3.05 -0.43
CA PHE A 274 5.36 -3.74 -1.48
C PHE A 274 5.63 -3.16 -2.88
N GLY A 275 5.97 -1.88 -3.00
CA GLY A 275 6.36 -1.29 -4.28
C GLY A 275 7.65 -1.87 -4.84
N ILE A 276 8.70 -1.98 -4.02
CA ILE A 276 9.95 -2.63 -4.42
C ILE A 276 9.69 -4.10 -4.78
N ALA A 277 8.97 -4.83 -3.92
CA ALA A 277 8.67 -6.24 -4.17
C ALA A 277 7.87 -6.46 -5.46
N ALA A 278 6.80 -5.69 -5.67
CA ALA A 278 5.95 -5.79 -6.86
C ALA A 278 6.71 -5.41 -8.14
N TYR A 279 7.55 -4.38 -8.09
CA TYR A 279 8.42 -4.01 -9.21
C TYR A 279 9.33 -5.18 -9.60
N LEU A 280 10.05 -5.76 -8.63
CA LEU A 280 10.97 -6.86 -8.89
C LEU A 280 10.23 -8.11 -9.38
N VAL A 281 9.12 -8.48 -8.75
CA VAL A 281 8.35 -9.66 -9.14
C VAL A 281 7.73 -9.48 -10.52
N ARG A 282 7.16 -8.30 -10.82
CA ARG A 282 6.62 -8.02 -12.16
C ARG A 282 7.72 -8.03 -13.22
N LYS A 283 8.91 -7.52 -12.92
CA LYS A 283 10.03 -7.50 -13.85
C LYS A 283 10.48 -8.90 -14.27
N HIS A 284 10.51 -9.86 -13.33
CA HIS A 284 10.99 -11.22 -13.58
C HIS A 284 9.90 -12.19 -14.02
N PHE A 285 8.69 -12.07 -13.48
CA PHE A 285 7.62 -13.05 -13.69
C PHE A 285 6.47 -12.54 -14.56
N LYS A 286 6.50 -11.27 -15.00
CA LYS A 286 5.45 -10.62 -15.82
C LYS A 286 4.03 -10.78 -15.23
N SER A 287 3.93 -10.86 -13.90
CA SER A 287 2.69 -11.15 -13.16
C SER A 287 1.61 -10.09 -13.32
N SER A 288 0.35 -10.49 -13.14
CA SER A 288 -0.77 -9.56 -13.13
C SER A 288 -0.83 -8.80 -11.80
N VAL A 289 -1.43 -7.60 -11.79
CA VAL A 289 -1.50 -6.77 -10.57
C VAL A 289 -2.39 -7.42 -9.50
N GLU A 290 -3.39 -8.20 -9.91
CA GLU A 290 -4.33 -8.90 -9.03
C GLU A 290 -3.63 -9.97 -8.19
N ILE A 291 -2.69 -10.73 -8.78
CA ILE A 291 -1.84 -11.69 -8.04
C ILE A 291 -1.02 -10.94 -6.98
N LEU A 292 -0.48 -9.77 -7.35
CA LEU A 292 0.32 -8.97 -6.44
C LEU A 292 -0.54 -8.31 -5.33
N TYR A 293 -1.78 -7.92 -5.60
CA TYR A 293 -2.71 -7.49 -4.56
C TYR A 293 -3.03 -8.63 -3.59
N LEU A 294 -3.24 -9.85 -4.10
CA LEU A 294 -3.42 -11.02 -3.25
C LEU A 294 -2.20 -11.28 -2.36
N SER A 295 -0.98 -11.00 -2.84
CA SER A 295 0.24 -11.09 -2.00
C SER A 295 0.18 -10.20 -0.75
N VAL A 296 -0.42 -9.01 -0.85
CA VAL A 296 -0.60 -8.11 0.30
C VAL A 296 -1.52 -8.76 1.33
N ALA A 297 -2.63 -9.35 0.87
CA ALA A 297 -3.56 -10.04 1.74
C ALA A 297 -2.96 -11.28 2.40
N VAL A 298 -2.15 -12.06 1.67
CA VAL A 298 -1.43 -13.23 2.22
C VAL A 298 -0.44 -12.78 3.31
N ALA A 299 0.33 -11.72 3.07
CA ALA A 299 1.26 -11.17 4.05
C ALA A 299 0.54 -10.62 5.31
N ALA A 300 -0.59 -9.93 5.12
CA ALA A 300 -1.41 -9.44 6.22
C ALA A 300 -2.00 -10.60 7.02
N PHE A 301 -2.57 -11.60 6.34
CA PHE A 301 -3.15 -12.78 6.98
C PHE A 301 -2.09 -13.55 7.79
N PHE A 302 -0.90 -13.74 7.22
CA PHE A 302 0.23 -14.34 7.93
C PHE A 302 0.59 -13.56 9.20
N THR A 303 0.61 -12.23 9.12
CA THR A 303 0.91 -11.35 10.26
C THR A 303 -0.05 -11.61 11.42
N TYR A 304 -1.37 -11.60 11.19
CA TYR A 304 -2.34 -11.76 12.28
C TYR A 304 -2.51 -13.21 12.75
N VAL A 305 -2.31 -14.20 11.89
CA VAL A 305 -2.44 -15.62 12.28
C VAL A 305 -1.23 -16.12 13.05
N PHE A 306 -0.01 -15.75 12.62
CA PHE A 306 1.20 -16.36 13.18
C PHE A 306 1.90 -15.49 14.22
N LEU A 307 1.76 -14.16 14.17
CA LEU A 307 2.51 -13.25 15.03
C LEU A 307 1.69 -12.71 16.19
N ALA A 308 0.37 -12.56 16.03
CA ALA A 308 -0.55 -12.10 17.07
C ALA A 308 -1.10 -13.24 17.94
N LYS A 309 -0.23 -14.14 18.41
CA LYS A 309 -0.62 -15.24 19.31
C LYS A 309 -0.98 -14.72 20.70
N GLU A 310 -1.99 -15.30 21.32
CA GLU A 310 -2.46 -14.95 22.67
C GLU A 310 -1.34 -14.98 23.72
N SER A 311 -0.49 -16.02 23.70
CA SER A 311 0.66 -16.15 24.62
C SER A 311 1.63 -14.97 24.53
N ASN A 312 1.80 -14.40 23.34
CA ASN A 312 2.65 -13.23 23.13
C ASN A 312 1.99 -11.97 23.72
N LEU A 313 0.68 -11.82 23.53
CA LEU A 313 -0.08 -10.66 24.01
C LEU A 313 -0.17 -10.65 25.54
N GLU A 314 -0.50 -11.79 26.16
CA GLU A 314 -0.55 -11.92 27.62
C GLU A 314 0.79 -11.53 28.25
N THR A 315 1.87 -12.02 27.64
CA THR A 315 3.23 -11.75 28.09
C THR A 315 3.57 -10.27 27.99
N ILE A 316 3.32 -9.62 26.84
CA ILE A 316 3.58 -8.19 26.66
C ILE A 316 2.75 -7.34 27.63
N ASN A 317 1.45 -7.60 27.71
CA ASN A 317 0.51 -6.81 28.52
C ASN A 317 0.82 -6.86 30.02
N LYS A 318 1.52 -7.91 30.48
CA LYS A 318 1.97 -8.01 31.87
C LYS A 318 3.04 -6.98 32.22
N PHE A 319 3.88 -6.58 31.26
CA PHE A 319 5.06 -5.74 31.51
C PHE A 319 4.99 -4.37 30.83
N LEU A 320 4.15 -4.21 29.80
CA LEU A 320 4.12 -3.03 28.96
C LEU A 320 2.68 -2.56 28.70
N PRO A 321 2.46 -1.26 28.47
CA PRO A 321 1.16 -0.76 28.05
C PRO A 321 0.75 -1.27 26.65
N PRO A 322 -0.54 -1.18 26.27
CA PRO A 322 -1.09 -1.77 25.04
C PRO A 322 -0.65 -1.07 23.73
N ASN A 323 0.28 -0.13 23.81
CA ASN A 323 0.91 0.53 22.67
C ASN A 323 2.25 -0.13 22.26
N TYR A 324 2.66 -1.23 22.89
CA TYR A 324 3.84 -2.00 22.51
C TYR A 324 3.48 -3.33 21.86
N PHE A 325 4.26 -3.71 20.85
CA PHE A 325 4.01 -4.87 19.99
C PHE A 325 5.31 -5.65 19.74
N ASN A 326 5.22 -6.98 19.58
CA ASN A 326 6.37 -7.82 19.23
C ASN A 326 6.88 -7.61 17.79
N SER A 327 6.07 -6.99 16.93
CA SER A 327 6.45 -6.63 15.58
C SER A 327 5.76 -5.31 15.21
N PRO A 328 6.41 -4.40 14.48
CA PRO A 328 5.73 -3.21 14.00
C PRO A 328 4.58 -3.57 13.04
N MET A 329 4.66 -4.72 12.37
CA MET A 329 3.62 -5.17 11.44
C MET A 329 2.34 -5.61 12.15
N THR A 330 2.42 -6.11 13.39
CA THR A 330 1.22 -6.46 14.17
C THR A 330 0.50 -5.23 14.71
N ALA A 331 1.16 -4.07 14.71
CA ALA A 331 0.59 -2.78 15.12
C ALA A 331 -0.20 -2.07 14.00
N VAL A 332 -0.18 -2.62 12.79
CA VAL A 332 -0.86 -2.07 11.61
C VAL A 332 -2.30 -2.57 11.61
N LEU A 333 -3.27 -1.71 11.28
CA LEU A 333 -4.67 -2.15 11.09
C LEU A 333 -4.84 -2.90 9.75
N PRO A 334 -5.76 -3.89 9.66
CA PRO A 334 -6.01 -4.62 8.40
C PRO A 334 -6.28 -3.71 7.20
N PHE A 335 -7.06 -2.66 7.44
CA PHE A 335 -7.36 -1.62 6.47
C PHE A 335 -6.10 -0.93 5.94
N GLN A 336 -5.27 -0.38 6.84
CA GLN A 336 -4.02 0.30 6.48
C GLN A 336 -3.07 -0.66 5.75
N PHE A 337 -2.97 -1.91 6.23
CA PHE A 337 -2.12 -2.93 5.62
C PHE A 337 -2.49 -3.14 4.15
N ILE A 338 -3.76 -3.43 3.89
CA ILE A 338 -4.23 -3.72 2.53
C ILE A 338 -4.12 -2.50 1.63
N ILE A 339 -4.61 -1.34 2.06
CA ILE A 339 -4.67 -0.16 1.19
C ILE A 339 -3.28 0.35 0.84
N TYR A 340 -2.40 0.52 1.84
CA TYR A 340 -1.04 0.99 1.57
C TYR A 340 -0.20 -0.08 0.87
N GLY A 341 -0.34 -1.36 1.22
CA GLY A 341 0.33 -2.43 0.49
C GLY A 341 -0.11 -2.48 -0.97
N CYS A 342 -1.41 -2.39 -1.27
CA CYS A 342 -1.93 -2.36 -2.64
C CYS A 342 -1.54 -1.08 -3.40
N LEU A 343 -1.45 0.08 -2.74
CA LEU A 343 -0.87 1.30 -3.34
C LEU A 343 0.59 1.07 -3.75
N GLY A 344 1.38 0.43 -2.88
CA GLY A 344 2.75 0.04 -3.17
C GLY A 344 2.82 -0.91 -4.37
N VAL A 345 2.04 -2.00 -4.33
CA VAL A 345 1.95 -2.97 -5.43
C VAL A 345 1.62 -2.28 -6.75
N TRP A 346 0.60 -1.43 -6.76
CA TRP A 346 0.18 -0.72 -7.97
C TRP A 346 1.32 0.15 -8.51
N GLY A 347 1.99 0.93 -7.64
CA GLY A 347 3.12 1.76 -8.02
C GLY A 347 4.28 0.95 -8.60
N GLY A 348 4.73 -0.09 -7.90
CA GLY A 348 5.83 -0.95 -8.33
C GLY A 348 5.54 -1.69 -9.64
N TRP A 349 4.35 -2.26 -9.75
CA TRP A 349 3.89 -2.94 -10.96
C TRP A 349 3.81 -1.97 -12.16
N PHE A 350 3.25 -0.79 -11.96
CA PHE A 350 3.10 0.21 -13.01
C PHE A 350 4.46 0.77 -13.47
N THR A 351 5.39 1.04 -12.55
CA THR A 351 6.74 1.46 -12.91
C THR A 351 7.49 0.38 -13.70
N SER A 352 7.31 -0.91 -13.36
CA SER A 352 7.88 -2.00 -14.15
C SER A 352 7.36 -1.99 -15.60
N ILE A 353 6.07 -1.74 -15.81
CA ILE A 353 5.50 -1.59 -17.16
C ILE A 353 6.09 -0.40 -17.91
N CYS A 354 6.28 0.73 -17.23
CA CYS A 354 6.84 1.93 -17.87
C CYS A 354 8.30 1.70 -18.31
N MET A 355 9.08 0.97 -17.51
CA MET A 355 10.46 0.63 -17.86
C MET A 355 10.55 -0.38 -19.01
N ASP A 356 9.68 -1.40 -19.04
CA ASP A 356 9.60 -2.37 -20.14
C ASP A 356 9.38 -1.62 -21.48
N LYS A 357 8.40 -0.69 -21.53
CA LYS A 357 8.10 0.11 -22.72
C LYS A 357 9.25 1.00 -23.19
N LYS A 358 9.97 1.61 -22.25
CA LYS A 358 11.11 2.47 -22.58
C LYS A 358 12.23 1.67 -23.25
N HIS A 359 12.52 0.47 -22.73
CA HIS A 359 13.51 -0.41 -23.34
C HIS A 359 13.10 -0.84 -24.76
N GLU A 360 11.82 -1.16 -24.99
CA GLU A 360 11.30 -1.48 -26.32
C GLU A 360 11.46 -0.32 -27.32
N GLU A 361 11.19 0.92 -26.89
CA GLU A 361 11.38 2.13 -27.72
C GLU A 361 12.86 2.37 -28.05
N GLU A 362 13.78 2.16 -27.09
CA GLU A 362 15.23 2.30 -27.29
C GLU A 362 15.78 1.24 -28.28
N GLU A 363 15.34 -0.02 -28.15
CA GLU A 363 15.72 -1.09 -29.09
C GLU A 363 15.18 -0.85 -30.51
N ALA A 364 13.95 -0.33 -30.64
CA ALA A 364 13.38 0.00 -31.93
C ALA A 364 14.15 1.13 -32.62
N PHE A 365 14.60 2.13 -31.85
CA PHE A 365 15.42 3.23 -32.37
C PHE A 365 16.80 2.74 -32.85
N GLN A 366 17.45 1.85 -32.09
CA GLN A 366 18.73 1.26 -32.47
C GLN A 366 18.67 0.38 -33.72
N LYS A 367 17.52 -0.25 -34.01
CA LYS A 367 17.34 -1.06 -35.23
C LYS A 367 17.08 -0.22 -36.49
N GLN A 368 16.72 1.05 -36.33
CA GLN A 368 16.39 1.95 -37.44
C GLN A 368 17.53 2.89 -37.86
N GLY A 369 18.56 3.07 -37.02
CA GLY A 369 19.77 3.84 -37.31
C GLY A 369 20.95 2.94 -37.54
#